data_AF-A0A7J8ZGH2-F1
#
_entry.id   AF-A0A7J8ZGH2-F1
#
_cell.length_a   1.000
_cell.length_b   1.000
_cell.length_c   1.000
_cell.angle_alpha   90.00
_cell.angle_beta   90.00
_cell.angle_gamma   90.00
#
_symmetry.space_group_name_H-M   'P 1'
#
loop_
_entity.id
_entity.type
_entity.pdbx_description
1 polymer ?
#
loop_
_entity_poly.entity_id
_entity_poly.type
_entity_poly.pdbx_seq_one_letter_code
_entity_poly.pdbx_strand_id
1 'polypeptide(L)'
;MDDRELTESMQKLLIVMQRLDEKIAPLLEADGELFNKRWGFLSRAGLWDKSHLMRQIEKYADIYTSRVSNFLNYTPFMYFRSQEQTLAHDTYSHYYSEHNGSSTN
;
A
#
# COMPACT_ATOMS: atom_id res chain seq x y z
N MET A 1 18.82 -4.80 -35.57
CA MET A 1 19.27 -3.97 -34.44
C MET A 1 20.69 -4.37 -34.14
N ASP A 2 21.59 -3.41 -34.01
CA ASP A 2 23.01 -3.67 -33.73
C ASP A 2 23.15 -4.12 -32.26
N ASP A 3 23.72 -5.31 -32.01
CA ASP A 3 23.87 -5.87 -30.66
C ASP A 3 24.62 -4.92 -29.71
N ARG A 4 25.45 -4.05 -30.28
CA ARG A 4 26.18 -3.01 -29.56
C ARG A 4 25.26 -1.90 -29.02
N GLU A 5 24.30 -1.43 -29.80
CA GLU A 5 23.33 -0.43 -29.36
C GLU A 5 22.40 -0.99 -28.26
N LEU A 6 22.05 -2.28 -28.36
CA LEU A 6 21.24 -2.96 -27.35
C LEU A 6 21.99 -3.08 -26.02
N THR A 7 23.25 -3.51 -26.06
CA THR A 7 24.09 -3.65 -24.85
C THR A 7 24.34 -2.31 -24.17
N GLU A 8 24.61 -1.24 -24.94
CA GLU A 8 24.73 0.12 -24.39
C GLU A 8 23.42 0.61 -23.73
N SER A 9 22.28 0.29 -24.33
CA SER A 9 20.96 0.66 -23.77
C SER A 9 20.67 -0.10 -22.48
N MET A 10 20.97 -1.40 -22.43
CA MET A 10 20.87 -2.22 -21.21
C MET A 10 21.76 -1.68 -20.09
N GLN A 11 23.00 -1.31 -20.40
CA GLN A 11 23.92 -0.73 -19.42
C GLN A 11 23.38 0.58 -18.84
N LYS A 12 22.83 1.46 -19.67
CA LYS A 12 22.18 2.70 -19.21
C LYS A 12 21.02 2.39 -18.27
N LEU A 13 20.17 1.41 -18.61
CA LEU A 13 19.03 1.03 -17.76
C LEU A 13 19.49 0.50 -16.40
N LEU A 14 20.51 -0.36 -16.36
CA LEU A 14 21.05 -0.90 -15.10
C LEU A 14 21.59 0.21 -14.19
N ILE A 15 22.29 1.20 -14.75
CA ILE A 15 22.77 2.36 -13.98
C ILE A 15 21.59 3.15 -13.41
N VAL A 16 20.51 3.32 -14.19
CA VAL A 16 19.30 4.01 -13.72
C VAL A 16 18.62 3.21 -12.61
N MET A 17 18.48 1.89 -12.74
CA MET A 17 17.90 1.02 -11.70
C MET A 17 18.68 1.14 -10.39
N GLN A 18 20.01 1.05 -10.45
CA GLN A 18 20.85 1.19 -9.26
C GLN A 18 20.68 2.56 -8.58
N ARG A 19 20.67 3.64 -9.37
CA ARG A 19 20.45 4.99 -8.84
C ARG A 19 19.06 5.18 -8.22
N LEU A 20 18.06 4.45 -8.70
CA LEU A 20 16.72 4.45 -8.10
C LEU A 20 16.73 3.67 -6.80
N ASP A 21 17.36 2.50 -6.75
CA ASP A 21 17.48 1.71 -5.51
C ASP A 21 18.21 2.50 -4.40
N GLU A 22 19.28 3.22 -4.76
CA GLU A 22 20.01 4.12 -3.86
C GLU A 22 19.14 5.25 -3.29
N LYS A 23 18.06 5.63 -4.00
CA LYS A 23 17.09 6.64 -3.53
C LYS A 23 15.94 6.01 -2.76
N ILE A 24 15.47 4.83 -3.16
CA ILE A 24 14.31 4.17 -2.55
C ILE A 24 14.66 3.69 -1.14
N ALA A 25 15.84 3.11 -0.94
CA ALA A 25 16.28 2.60 0.36
C ALA A 25 16.19 3.62 1.51
N PRO A 26 16.77 4.83 1.42
CA PRO A 26 16.67 5.82 2.50
C PRO A 26 15.25 6.37 2.68
N LEU A 27 14.44 6.42 1.62
CA LEU A 27 13.03 6.83 1.73
C LEU A 27 12.21 5.79 2.51
N LEU A 28 12.49 4.50 2.30
CA LEU A 28 11.85 3.42 3.07
C LEU A 28 12.25 3.44 4.54
N GLU A 29 13.51 3.76 4.85
CA GLU A 29 13.96 3.90 6.23
C GLU A 29 13.30 5.12 6.91
N ALA A 30 13.22 6.25 6.21
CA ALA A 30 12.56 7.46 6.69
C ALA A 30 11.06 7.26 6.97
N ASP A 31 10.34 6.48 6.14
CA ASP A 31 8.93 6.13 6.38
C ASP A 31 8.73 5.39 7.73
N GLY A 32 9.71 4.57 8.12
CA GLY A 32 9.69 3.82 9.36
C GLY A 32 9.91 4.66 10.63
N GLU A 33 10.52 5.85 10.51
CA GLU A 33 10.92 6.66 11.67
C GLU A 33 9.75 7.23 12.47
N LEU A 34 8.57 7.40 11.85
CA LEU A 34 7.36 7.87 12.53
C LEU A 34 6.79 6.83 13.52
N PHE A 35 7.26 5.58 13.44
CA PHE A 35 6.77 4.47 14.24
C PHE A 35 7.81 4.03 15.27
N ASN A 36 7.51 2.93 15.97
CA ASN A 36 8.41 2.42 16.97
C ASN A 36 9.74 1.98 16.33
N LYS A 37 10.86 2.58 16.74
CA LYS A 37 12.20 2.28 16.18
C LYS A 37 12.60 0.81 16.22
N ARG A 38 12.07 0.01 17.17
CA ARG A 38 12.43 -1.41 17.32
C ARG A 38 11.50 -2.34 16.54
N TRP A 39 10.22 -2.00 16.45
CA TRP A 39 9.19 -2.91 15.92
C TRP A 39 8.56 -2.43 14.61
N GLY A 40 8.78 -1.17 14.23
CA GLY A 40 8.20 -0.55 13.05
C GLY A 40 6.67 -0.51 13.10
N PHE A 41 6.06 -0.84 11.96
CA PHE A 41 4.62 -0.88 11.77
C PHE A 41 4.01 -2.12 12.43
N LEU A 42 2.90 -1.94 13.18
CA LEU A 42 2.15 -3.09 13.71
C LEU A 42 1.41 -3.88 12.64
N SER A 43 1.06 -3.25 11.51
CA SER A 43 0.27 -3.86 10.44
C SER A 43 1.12 -4.58 9.37
N ARG A 44 2.42 -4.26 9.27
CA ARG A 44 3.33 -4.78 8.24
C ARG A 44 4.52 -5.50 8.86
N ALA A 45 5.02 -6.52 8.17
CA ALA A 45 6.28 -7.17 8.48
C ALA A 45 7.22 -7.06 7.26
N GLY A 46 7.99 -5.98 7.19
CA GLY A 46 8.75 -5.61 5.99
C GLY A 46 7.94 -4.71 5.05
N LEU A 47 8.32 -4.70 3.76
CA LEU A 47 7.79 -3.73 2.78
C LEU A 47 6.38 -4.07 2.28
N TRP A 48 6.16 -5.32 1.88
CA TRP A 48 4.93 -5.76 1.18
C TRP A 48 4.12 -6.81 1.92
N ASP A 49 4.58 -7.26 3.09
CA ASP A 49 3.92 -8.34 3.83
C ASP A 49 3.12 -7.84 5.04
N LYS A 50 1.99 -8.49 5.29
CA LYS A 50 1.13 -8.26 6.45
C LYS A 50 1.79 -8.86 7.68
N SER A 51 1.79 -8.12 8.79
CA SER A 51 2.26 -8.67 10.06
C SER A 51 1.36 -9.81 10.52
N HIS A 52 1.85 -10.64 11.46
CA HIS A 52 1.02 -11.70 12.00
C HIS A 52 -0.24 -11.16 12.71
N LEU A 53 -0.12 -10.04 13.42
CA LEU A 53 -1.24 -9.36 14.05
C LEU A 53 -2.27 -8.91 13.00
N MET A 54 -1.83 -8.32 11.88
CA MET A 54 -2.74 -7.87 10.84
C MET A 54 -3.50 -9.04 10.20
N ARG A 55 -2.83 -10.17 9.98
CA ARG A 55 -3.48 -11.40 9.50
C ARG A 55 -4.52 -11.92 10.49
N GLN A 56 -4.28 -11.79 11.80
CA GLN A 56 -5.28 -12.13 12.82
C GLN A 56 -6.48 -11.20 12.77
N ILE A 57 -6.24 -9.88 12.68
CA ILE A 57 -7.33 -8.89 12.58
C ILE A 57 -8.18 -9.17 11.34
N GLU A 58 -7.55 -9.33 10.17
CA GLU A 58 -8.25 -9.63 8.90
C GLU A 58 -9.05 -10.93 8.95
N LYS A 59 -8.57 -11.95 9.66
CA LYS A 59 -9.24 -13.24 9.78
C LYS A 59 -10.41 -13.21 10.76
N TYR A 60 -10.30 -12.47 11.85
CA TYR A 60 -11.22 -12.58 12.99
C TYR A 60 -12.16 -11.39 13.19
N ALA A 61 -11.88 -10.24 12.56
CA ALA A 61 -12.71 -9.06 12.67
C ALA A 61 -13.27 -8.68 11.29
N ASP A 62 -14.60 -8.71 11.14
CA ASP A 62 -15.27 -8.23 9.93
C ASP A 62 -15.02 -6.73 9.70
N ILE A 63 -14.94 -5.97 10.80
CA ILE A 63 -14.61 -4.54 10.82
C ILE A 63 -13.70 -4.26 12.03
N TYR A 64 -12.75 -3.34 11.86
CA TYR A 64 -11.86 -2.90 12.94
C TYR A 64 -11.72 -1.38 12.95
N THR A 65 -11.58 -0.81 14.14
CA THR A 65 -11.38 0.63 14.33
C THR A 65 -10.67 0.88 15.66
N SER A 66 -10.13 2.08 15.87
CA SER A 66 -9.33 2.37 17.07
C SER A 66 -10.15 2.35 18.37
N ARG A 67 -11.45 2.69 18.31
CA ARG A 67 -12.36 2.76 19.47
C ARG A 67 -13.80 2.50 19.05
N VAL A 68 -14.60 1.90 19.94
CA VAL A 68 -16.04 1.64 19.72
C VAL A 68 -16.82 2.94 19.48
N SER A 69 -16.42 4.05 20.10
CA SER A 69 -17.03 5.37 19.89
C SER A 69 -17.00 5.83 18.43
N ASN A 70 -16.10 5.28 17.60
CA ASN A 70 -16.04 5.63 16.18
C ASN A 70 -17.30 5.18 15.42
N PHE A 71 -18.06 4.21 15.95
CA PHE A 71 -19.36 3.81 15.39
C PHE A 71 -20.44 4.87 15.56
N LEU A 72 -20.29 5.83 16.49
CA LEU A 72 -21.23 6.93 16.66
C LEU A 72 -21.21 7.92 15.48
N ASN A 73 -20.16 7.88 14.66
CA ASN A 73 -20.09 8.68 13.42
C ASN A 73 -20.94 8.09 12.29
N TYR A 74 -21.49 6.89 12.47
CA TYR A 74 -22.28 6.18 11.48
C TYR A 74 -23.72 6.01 11.98
N THR A 75 -24.66 5.90 11.04
CA THR A 75 -26.04 5.61 11.41
C THR A 75 -26.16 4.14 11.88
N PRO A 76 -27.10 3.81 12.77
CA PRO A 76 -27.36 2.42 13.16
C PRO A 76 -27.75 1.48 11.99
N PHE A 77 -28.07 2.04 10.82
CA PHE A 77 -28.45 1.29 9.61
C PHE A 77 -27.31 1.25 8.57
N MET A 78 -26.11 1.67 8.94
CA MET A 78 -24.96 1.70 8.04
C MET A 78 -24.60 0.31 7.53
N TYR A 79 -24.44 0.19 6.21
CA TYR A 79 -24.00 -1.05 5.57
C TYR A 79 -22.52 -0.94 5.19
N PHE A 80 -21.66 -1.60 5.96
CA PHE A 80 -20.21 -1.62 5.70
C PHE A 80 -19.89 -2.63 4.58
N ARG A 81 -19.13 -2.18 3.58
CA ARG A 81 -18.61 -3.01 2.48
C ARG A 81 -17.10 -3.04 2.53
N SER A 82 -16.50 -4.22 2.38
CA SER A 82 -15.06 -4.36 2.18
C SER A 82 -14.66 -3.90 0.78
N GLN A 83 -13.43 -3.43 0.65
CA GLN A 83 -12.81 -3.18 -0.65
C GLN A 83 -12.39 -4.52 -1.27
N GLU A 84 -12.50 -4.62 -2.59
CA GLU A 84 -12.05 -5.79 -3.33
C GLU A 84 -10.54 -5.98 -3.16
N GLN A 85 -10.12 -7.22 -2.87
CA GLN A 85 -8.70 -7.57 -2.79
C GLN A 85 -8.21 -7.99 -4.17
N THR A 86 -7.18 -7.31 -4.66
CA THR A 86 -6.53 -7.63 -5.93
C THR A 86 -5.44 -8.69 -5.74
N LEU A 87 -5.35 -9.64 -6.66
CA LEU A 87 -4.26 -10.58 -6.77
C LEU A 87 -3.08 -9.98 -7.55
N ALA A 88 -1.89 -10.56 -7.40
CA ALA A 88 -0.67 -10.04 -8.00
C ALA A 88 -0.68 -9.99 -9.55
N HIS A 89 -1.55 -10.76 -10.19
CA HIS A 89 -1.72 -10.81 -11.64
C HIS A 89 -2.98 -10.07 -12.13
N ASP A 90 -3.72 -9.43 -11.23
CA ASP A 90 -4.87 -8.64 -11.63
C ASP A 90 -4.38 -7.42 -12.41
N THR A 91 -4.96 -7.22 -13.59
CA THR A 91 -4.63 -6.06 -14.42
C THR A 91 -5.33 -4.84 -13.83
N TYR A 92 -4.58 -4.00 -13.12
CA TYR A 92 -5.07 -2.72 -12.64
C TYR A 92 -5.48 -1.86 -13.86
N SER A 93 -6.76 -1.89 -14.25
CA SER A 93 -7.31 -0.75 -14.97
C SER A 93 -7.35 0.39 -13.98
N HIS A 94 -6.57 1.44 -14.24
CA HIS A 94 -6.43 2.62 -13.41
C HIS A 94 -7.76 3.39 -13.35
N TYR A 95 -8.76 2.87 -12.63
CA TYR A 95 -9.96 3.61 -12.28
C TYR A 95 -9.56 4.61 -11.19
N TYR A 96 -9.08 5.78 -11.63
CA TYR A 96 -9.30 6.99 -10.85
C TYR A 96 -10.81 7.13 -10.71
N SER A 97 -11.36 6.68 -9.58
CA SER A 97 -12.67 7.15 -9.15
C SER A 97 -12.47 8.63 -8.82
N GLU A 98 -12.88 9.50 -9.74
CA GLU A 98 -13.29 10.85 -9.38
C GLU A 98 -14.40 10.70 -8.33
N HIS A 99 -14.04 10.67 -7.06
CA HIS A 99 -14.96 11.02 -5.98
C HIS A 99 -15.22 12.53 -6.10
N ASN A 100 -16.03 12.88 -7.09
CA ASN A 100 -16.56 14.21 -7.26
C ASN A 100 -17.59 14.42 -6.14
N GLY A 101 -17.30 15.36 -5.25
CA GLY A 101 -18.23 15.80 -4.23
C GLY A 101 -19.53 16.26 -4.88
N SER A 102 -20.58 15.46 -4.77
CA SER A 102 -21.95 15.91 -4.98
C SER A 102 -22.68 15.81 -3.64
N SER A 103 -22.49 16.84 -2.82
CA SER A 103 -23.52 17.24 -1.87
C SER A 103 -24.69 17.79 -2.68
N THR A 104 -25.68 16.94 -2.99
CA THR A 104 -27.01 17.36 -3.42
C THR A 104 -28.06 16.42 -2.81
N ASN A 105 -28.52 16.76 -1.61
CA ASN A 105 -29.91 17.14 -1.31
C ASN A 105 -30.06 17.53 0.16
#